data_AF-A0A9Q3E902-F1
#
_entry.id   AF-A0A9Q3E902-F1
#
_cell.length_a   1.000
_cell.length_b   1.000
_cell.length_c   1.000
_cell.angle_alpha   90.00
_cell.angle_beta   90.00
_cell.angle_gamma   90.00
#
_symmetry.space_group_name_H-M   'P 1'
#
loop_
_entity.id
_entity.type
_entity.pdbx_description
1 polymer ?
#
loop_
_entity_poly.entity_id
_entity_poly.type
_entity_poly.pdbx_seq_one_letter_code
_entity_poly.pdbx_strand_id
1 'polypeptide(L)' 'MEVENSPVPMKIIIKARKIRLNGKDQRQYLVKFKNQTALKDKWLEEDAIPDGNLNLWRFRPSRRIELSHQ' A
#
# COMPACT_ATOMS: atom_id res chain seq x y z
N MET A 1 -26.94 -5.19 7.30
CA MET A 1 -25.68 -5.48 8.01
C MET A 1 -24.64 -4.54 7.45
N GLU A 2 -24.51 -3.34 8.03
CA GLU A 2 -23.48 -2.38 7.67
C GLU A 2 -22.12 -2.97 8.07
N VAL A 3 -21.26 -3.17 7.08
CA VAL A 3 -19.91 -3.70 7.30
C VAL A 3 -19.12 -2.58 7.95
N GLU A 4 -18.89 -2.74 9.25
CA GLU A 4 -18.16 -1.81 10.11
C GLU A 4 -16.79 -1.53 9.48
N ASN A 5 -16.65 -0.35 8.86
CA ASN A 5 -15.40 0.16 8.30
C ASN A 5 -14.53 0.74 9.43
N SER A 6 -14.33 -0.04 10.48
CA SER A 6 -13.41 0.32 11.55
C SER A 6 -11.98 0.30 10.98
N PRO A 7 -11.20 1.40 11.10
CA PRO A 7 -9.85 1.45 10.54
C PRO A 7 -8.98 0.43 11.25
N VAL A 8 -8.75 -0.70 10.58
CA VAL A 8 -7.85 -1.73 11.09
C VAL A 8 -6.46 -1.09 11.21
N PRO A 9 -5.81 -1.16 12.39
CA PRO A 9 -4.51 -0.52 12.59
C PRO A 9 -3.49 -1.14 11.63
N MET A 10 -3.15 -0.37 10.62
CA MET A 10 -2.12 -0.69 9.65
C MET A 10 -0.74 -0.70 10.32
N LYS A 11 0.13 -1.62 9.88
CA LYS A 11 1.53 -1.68 10.32
C LYS A 11 2.41 -0.80 9.46
N ILE A 12 2.50 -1.12 8.16
CA ILE A 12 3.41 -0.48 7.19
C ILE A 12 2.97 -0.74 5.75
N ILE A 13 3.36 0.16 4.83
CA ILE A 13 3.40 -0.13 3.38
C ILE A 13 4.71 -0.86 3.08
N ILE A 14 4.64 -1.92 2.28
CA ILE A 14 5.81 -2.75 1.94
C ILE A 14 6.21 -2.59 0.48
N LYS A 15 5.24 -2.43 -0.41
CA LYS A 15 5.47 -2.32 -1.86
C LYS A 15 4.51 -1.33 -2.47
N ALA A 16 4.89 -0.78 -3.62
CA ALA A 16 4.00 -0.09 -4.53
C ALA A 16 4.04 -0.76 -5.90
N ARG A 17 2.94 -0.72 -6.64
CA ARG A 17 2.87 -1.17 -8.03
C ARG A 17 1.98 -0.22 -8.83
N LYS A 18 2.25 -0.11 -10.12
CA LYS A 18 1.35 0.53 -11.08
C LYS A 18 0.56 -0.57 -11.79
N ILE A 19 -0.76 -0.47 -11.79
CA ILE A 19 -1.64 -1.36 -12.55
C ILE A 19 -2.47 -0.54 -13.51
N ARG A 20 -2.97 -1.16 -14.57
CA ARG A 20 -3.95 -0.55 -15.46
C ARG A 20 -5.28 -1.24 -15.23
N LEU A 21 -6.25 -0.52 -14.68
CA LEU A 21 -7.58 -1.03 -14.39
C LEU A 21 -8.60 -0.16 -15.13
N ASN A 22 -9.52 -0.78 -15.86
CA ASN A 22 -10.53 -0.08 -16.66
C ASN A 22 -9.95 0.99 -17.62
N GLY A 23 -8.80 0.68 -18.24
CA GLY A 23 -8.10 1.58 -19.15
C GLY A 23 -7.30 2.71 -18.48
N LYS A 24 -7.47 2.93 -17.16
CA LYS A 24 -6.78 3.95 -16.39
C LYS A 24 -5.58 3.39 -15.63
N ASP A 25 -4.51 4.17 -15.60
CA ASP A 25 -3.36 3.88 -14.78
C ASP A 25 -3.66 4.19 -13.31
N GLN A 26 -3.52 3.19 -12.44
CA GLN A 26 -3.72 3.30 -11.00
C GLN A 26 -2.49 2.83 -10.23
N ARG A 27 -2.21 3.49 -9.10
CA ARG A 27 -1.16 3.08 -8.17
C ARG A 27 -1.78 2.34 -7.01
N GLN A 28 -1.22 1.18 -6.69
CA GLN A 28 -1.60 0.39 -5.53
C GLN A 28 -0.41 0.18 -4.62
N TYR A 29 -0.70 0.13 -3.32
CA TYR A 29 0.27 -0.05 -2.27
C TYR A 29 -0.07 -1.30 -1.47
N LEU A 30 0.93 -2.15 -1.25
CA LEU A 30 0.79 -3.36 -0.45
C LEU A 30 0.88 -2.98 1.02
N VAL A 31 -0.27 -3.06 1.69
CA VAL A 31 -0.44 -2.72 3.09
C VAL A 31 -0.41 -3.98 3.94
N LYS A 32 0.42 -3.96 4.99
CA LYS A 32 0.46 -5.00 6.02
C LYS A 32 -0.21 -4.48 7.29
N PHE A 33 -1.15 -5.24 7.83
CA PHE A 33 -1.89 -4.88 9.05
C PHE A 33 -1.20 -5.41 10.32
N LYS A 34 -1.35 -4.70 11.44
CA LYS A 34 -0.87 -5.20 12.75
C LYS A 34 -1.78 -6.32 13.23
N ASN A 35 -1.18 -7.31 13.90
CA ASN A 35 -1.87 -8.39 14.61
C ASN A 35 -2.75 -9.33 13.75
N GLN A 36 -2.55 -9.35 12.43
CA GLN A 36 -3.14 -10.34 11.55
C GLN A 36 -2.02 -11.21 10.98
N THR A 37 -2.17 -12.54 11.14
CA THR A 37 -1.30 -13.54 10.51
C THR A 37 -1.13 -13.19 9.03
N ALA A 38 0.08 -13.34 8.49
CA ALA A 38 0.58 -12.81 7.20
C ALA A 38 -0.27 -13.07 5.94
N LEU A 39 -1.41 -13.75 6.04
CA LEU A 39 -2.38 -14.05 4.99
C LEU A 39 -3.28 -12.87 4.57
N LYS A 40 -3.12 -11.67 5.15
CA LYS A 40 -4.00 -10.52 4.88
C LYS A 40 -3.28 -9.26 4.43
N ASP A 41 -2.09 -9.39 3.85
CA ASP A 41 -1.49 -8.28 3.11
C ASP A 41 -2.41 -7.95 1.92
N LYS A 42 -2.84 -6.69 1.80
CA LYS A 42 -3.77 -6.27 0.75
C LYS A 42 -3.19 -5.14 -0.09
N TRP A 43 -3.43 -5.21 -1.39
CA TRP A 43 -3.18 -4.10 -2.29
C TRP A 43 -4.34 -3.10 -2.18
N LEU A 44 -4.04 -1.90 -1.72
CA LEU A 44 -5.00 -0.80 -1.59
C LEU A 44 -4.60 0.35 -2.49
N GLU A 45 -5.59 1.05 -3.02
CA GLU A 45 -5.39 2.34 -3.68
C GLU A 45 -5.02 3.41 -2.66
N GLU A 46 -4.41 4.51 -3.12
CA GLU A 46 -3.95 5.59 -2.25
C GLU A 46 -5.03 6.11 -1.28
N ASP A 47 -6.25 6.26 -1.79
CA ASP A 47 -7.43 6.75 -1.06
C ASP A 47 -7.95 5.74 -0.04
N ALA A 48 -7.74 4.44 -0.30
CA ALA A 48 -8.19 3.36 0.57
C ALA A 48 -7.21 3.03 1.70
N ILE A 49 -6.06 3.72 1.78
CA ILE A 49 -5.07 3.50 2.84
C ILE A 49 -5.46 4.31 4.07
N PRO A 50 -5.70 3.68 5.23
CA PRO A 50 -5.93 4.40 6.48
C PRO A 50 -4.67 5.19 6.86
N ASP A 51 -4.85 6.47 7.20
CA ASP A 51 -3.74 7.40 7.43
C ASP A 51 -2.74 7.44 6.25
N GLY A 52 -3.27 7.32 5.02
CA GLY A 52 -2.50 7.22 3.78
C GLY A 52 -1.38 8.23 3.69
N ASN A 53 -1.65 9.50 3.98
CA ASN A 53 -0.65 10.57 3.89
C ASN A 53 0.59 10.32 4.79
N LEU A 54 0.39 9.94 6.06
CA LEU A 54 1.50 9.64 6.98
C LEU A 54 2.23 8.34 6.58
N ASN A 55 1.47 7.32 6.19
CA ASN A 55 2.02 6.01 5.84
C ASN A 55 2.77 6.02 4.50
N LEU A 56 2.28 6.77 3.51
CA LEU A 56 2.94 7.00 2.23
C LEU A 56 4.19 7.86 2.40
N TRP A 57 4.15 8.88 3.26
CA TRP A 57 5.33 9.68 3.58
C TRP A 57 6.44 8.84 4.24
N ARG A 58 6.06 7.95 5.18
CA ARG A 58 6.99 6.99 5.81
C ARG A 58 7.44 5.89 4.87
N PHE A 59 6.61 5.55 3.87
CA PHE A 59 6.97 4.61 2.83
C PHE A 59 8.01 5.23 1.91
N ARG A 60 9.27 4.97 2.22
CA ARG A 60 10.35 5.16 1.28
C ARG A 60 10.36 3.91 0.42
N PRO A 61 9.82 3.92 -0.82
CA PRO A 61 10.09 2.81 -1.73
C PRO A 61 11.61 2.70 -1.72
N SER A 62 12.13 1.53 -1.34
CA SER A 62 13.56 1.28 -1.37
C SER A 62 13.99 1.71 -2.76
N ARG A 63 14.62 2.90 -2.86
CA ARG A 63 15.14 3.40 -4.12
C ARG A 63 16.05 2.26 -4.52
N ARG A 64 15.63 1.46 -5.50
CA ARG A 64 16.55 0.68 -6.27
C ARG A 64 17.42 1.81 -6.84
N ILE A 65 18.55 2.04 -6.20
CA ILE A 65 19.65 2.76 -6.80
C ILE A 65 19.93 1.88 -8.01
N GLU A 66 19.28 2.19 -9.11
CA GLU A 66 19.73 1.77 -10.42
C GLU A 66 21.10 2.45 -10.51
N LEU A 67 22.11 1.77 -9.98
CA LEU A 67 23.45 1.91 -10.49
C LEU A 67 23.31 1.46 -11.94
N SER A 68 23.02 2.43 -12.79
CA SER A 68 23.23 2.37 -14.22
C SER A 68 24.70 1.96 -14.38
N HIS A 69 24.95 0.66 -14.51
CA HIS A 69 26.22 0.20 -15.04
C HIS A 69 26.18 0.58 -16.52
N GLN A 70 26.88 1.69 -16.78
CA GLN A 70 27.31 2.16 -18.08
C GLN A 70 28.23 1.12 -18.72
#